data_AF-A0A8T5B7W8-F1
#
_entry.id   AF-A0A8T5B7W8-F1
#
_cell.length_a   1.000
_cell.length_b   1.000
_cell.length_c   1.000
_cell.angle_alpha   90.00
_cell.angle_beta   90.00
_cell.angle_gamma   90.00
#
_symmetry.space_group_name_H-M   'P 1'
#
loop_
_entity.id
_entity.type
_entity.pdbx_description
1 polymer ?
#
loop_
_entity_poly.entity_id
_entity_poly.type
_entity_poly.pdbx_seq_one_letter_code
_entity_poly.pdbx_strand_id
1 'polypeptide(L)'
;MERVYSERELKELGEELARIAVSRGLASKQLTTIYRLTKTRPLAFVQAFIQQQIGRGVSGYSSVGPWLLRLIEKLGEDWAPLQRVLMYGVMLYDYHEKLPLLKLEEDAEPIVRELTERYGFRGVEVRTERETITLAVRLESFREDPRPLALEISERIKRKIPEAARLSFRVWIEQA
;
A
#
# COMPACT_ATOMS: atom_id res chain seq x y z
N MET A 1 25.07 -7.50 -26.89
CA MET A 1 24.01 -8.52 -26.90
C MET A 1 22.92 -8.02 -25.97
N GLU A 2 21.84 -7.46 -26.51
CA GLU A 2 20.76 -6.93 -25.69
C GLU A 2 20.09 -8.08 -24.93
N ARG A 3 19.94 -7.91 -23.63
CA ARG A 3 19.24 -8.88 -22.79
C ARG A 3 17.75 -8.78 -23.10
N VAL A 4 17.19 -9.84 -23.65
CA VAL A 4 15.74 -9.96 -23.86
C VAL A 4 15.11 -10.36 -22.52
N TYR A 5 14.22 -9.52 -22.00
CA TYR A 5 13.43 -9.83 -20.81
C TYR A 5 12.14 -10.54 -21.20
N SER A 6 11.77 -11.58 -20.46
CA SER A 6 10.45 -12.20 -20.59
C SER A 6 9.36 -11.32 -19.97
N GLU A 7 8.12 -11.43 -20.47
CA GLU A 7 6.97 -10.70 -19.90
C GLU A 7 6.79 -10.98 -18.40
N ARG A 8 7.07 -12.23 -18.00
CA ARG A 8 7.02 -12.64 -16.59
C ARG A 8 8.03 -11.89 -15.73
N GLU A 9 9.29 -11.77 -16.15
CA GLU A 9 10.31 -11.00 -15.43
C GLU A 9 9.93 -9.53 -15.32
N LEU A 10 9.37 -8.94 -16.38
CA LEU A 10 8.92 -7.54 -16.37
C LEU A 10 7.74 -7.33 -15.41
N LYS A 11 6.80 -8.27 -15.37
CA LYS A 11 5.71 -8.26 -14.38
C LYS A 11 6.25 -8.36 -12.96
N GLU A 12 7.16 -9.29 -12.68
CA GLU A 12 7.75 -9.49 -11.34
C GLU A 12 8.50 -8.23 -10.87
N LEU A 13 9.27 -7.58 -11.75
CA LEU A 13 9.90 -6.28 -11.46
C LEU A 13 8.86 -5.17 -11.22
N GLY A 14 7.75 -5.18 -11.95
CA GLY A 14 6.64 -4.25 -11.74
C GLY A 14 5.96 -4.45 -10.38
N GLU A 15 5.76 -5.71 -9.99
CA GLU A 15 5.23 -6.08 -8.69
C GLU A 15 6.17 -5.69 -7.54
N GLU A 16 7.49 -5.87 -7.72
CA GLU A 16 8.50 -5.38 -6.79
C GLU A 16 8.46 -3.85 -6.67
N LEU A 17 8.36 -3.13 -7.79
CA LEU A 17 8.22 -1.68 -7.80
C LEU A 17 6.98 -1.22 -7.04
N ALA A 18 5.82 -1.85 -7.26
CA ALA A 18 4.59 -1.52 -6.53
C ALA A 18 4.75 -1.71 -5.01
N ARG A 19 5.31 -2.85 -4.58
CA ARG A 19 5.59 -3.12 -3.15
C ARG A 19 6.53 -2.09 -2.53
N ILE A 20 7.60 -1.74 -3.23
CA ILE A 20 8.58 -0.75 -2.78
C ILE A 20 7.95 0.64 -2.74
N ALA A 21 7.14 1.01 -3.73
CA ALA A 21 6.47 2.29 -3.79
C ALA A 21 5.51 2.49 -2.61
N VAL A 22 4.65 1.50 -2.34
CA VAL A 22 3.72 1.51 -1.20
C VAL A 22 4.49 1.57 0.12
N SER A 23 5.43 0.65 0.35
CA SER A 23 6.15 0.56 1.64
C SER A 23 7.03 1.77 1.95
N ARG A 24 7.44 2.52 0.93
CA ARG A 24 8.32 3.69 1.08
C ARG A 24 7.62 5.02 0.83
N GLY A 25 6.29 5.01 0.73
CA GLY A 25 5.46 6.22 0.66
C GLY A 25 5.55 6.99 -0.65
N LEU A 26 5.92 6.35 -1.76
CA LEU A 26 5.76 6.95 -3.09
C LEU A 26 4.30 6.81 -3.51
N ALA A 27 3.60 7.92 -3.70
CA ALA A 27 2.19 7.93 -4.06
C ALA A 27 1.93 7.35 -5.46
N SER A 28 0.79 6.68 -5.64
CA SER A 28 0.33 6.13 -6.94
C SER A 28 0.38 7.18 -8.08
N LYS A 29 0.02 8.44 -7.79
CA LYS A 29 0.08 9.55 -8.76
C LYS A 29 1.51 9.88 -9.20
N GLN A 30 2.49 9.79 -8.30
CA GLN A 30 3.90 10.01 -8.62
C GLN A 30 4.41 8.88 -9.53
N LEU A 31 4.09 7.62 -9.20
CA LEU A 31 4.43 6.47 -10.03
C LEU A 31 3.80 6.55 -11.43
N THR A 32 2.52 6.92 -11.50
CA THR A 32 1.80 7.17 -12.76
C THR A 32 2.44 8.30 -13.57
N THR A 33 2.93 9.35 -12.91
CA THR A 33 3.62 10.46 -13.58
C THR A 33 4.89 9.97 -14.27
N ILE A 34 5.69 9.14 -13.59
CA ILE A 34 6.91 8.55 -14.17
C ILE A 34 6.54 7.69 -15.39
N TYR A 35 5.52 6.84 -15.28
CA TYR A 35 5.02 6.04 -16.41
C TYR A 35 4.55 6.89 -17.60
N ARG A 36 3.91 8.03 -17.37
CA ARG A 36 3.50 8.94 -18.45
C ARG A 36 4.69 9.62 -19.11
N LEU A 37 5.69 10.01 -18.33
CA LEU A 37 6.92 10.61 -18.86
C LEU A 37 7.67 9.63 -19.75
N THR A 38 7.74 8.34 -19.38
CA THR A 38 8.38 7.33 -20.22
C THR A 38 7.68 7.09 -21.55
N LYS A 39 6.42 7.52 -21.73
CA LYS A 39 5.73 7.46 -23.03
C LYS A 39 5.95 8.67 -23.93
N THR A 40 6.46 9.78 -23.39
CA THR A 40 6.43 11.09 -24.08
C THR A 40 7.76 11.82 -24.09
N ARG A 41 8.76 11.37 -23.32
CA ARG A 41 10.04 12.06 -23.13
C ARG A 41 11.23 11.13 -23.32
N PRO A 42 12.42 11.65 -23.73
CA PRO A 42 13.71 10.94 -23.77
C PRO A 42 14.17 10.35 -22.41
N LEU A 43 15.06 9.34 -22.41
CA LEU A 43 15.37 8.54 -21.19
C LEU A 43 16.13 9.40 -20.20
N ALA A 44 17.09 10.16 -20.74
CA ALA A 44 17.84 11.17 -20.03
C ALA A 44 16.92 12.20 -19.36
N PHE A 45 15.79 12.56 -19.99
CA PHE A 45 14.80 13.45 -19.36
C PHE A 45 14.13 12.77 -18.15
N VAL A 46 13.73 11.50 -18.28
CA VAL A 46 13.10 10.75 -17.19
C VAL A 46 14.08 10.56 -16.02
N GLN A 47 15.33 10.22 -16.30
CA GLN A 47 16.39 10.10 -15.30
C GLN A 47 16.63 11.44 -14.58
N ALA A 48 16.79 12.53 -15.34
CA ALA A 48 16.96 13.87 -14.78
C ALA A 48 15.74 14.31 -13.96
N PHE A 49 14.53 13.98 -14.38
CA PHE A 49 13.30 14.24 -13.62
C PHE A 49 13.32 13.51 -12.28
N ILE A 50 13.67 12.22 -12.24
CA ILE A 50 13.76 11.44 -10.99
C ILE A 50 14.82 12.04 -10.07
N GLN A 51 16.01 12.34 -10.60
CA GLN A 51 17.09 12.98 -9.84
C GLN A 51 16.66 14.34 -9.28
N GLN A 52 15.93 15.13 -10.07
CA GLN A 52 15.39 16.42 -9.63
C GLN A 52 14.39 16.23 -8.48
N GLN A 53 13.48 15.25 -8.54
CA GLN A 53 12.53 15.00 -7.44
C GLN A 53 13.25 14.55 -6.16
N ILE A 54 14.31 13.75 -6.28
CA ILE A 54 15.20 13.39 -5.16
C ILE A 54 15.82 14.66 -4.57
N GLY A 55 16.45 15.50 -5.39
CA GLY A 55 17.12 16.72 -4.95
C GLY A 55 16.17 17.75 -4.31
N ARG A 56 14.90 17.76 -4.73
CA ARG A 56 13.83 18.58 -4.11
C ARG A 56 13.31 18.01 -2.79
N GLY A 57 13.72 16.80 -2.38
CA GLY A 57 13.24 16.16 -1.16
C GLY A 57 11.76 15.77 -1.23
N VAL A 58 11.22 15.49 -2.42
CA VAL A 58 9.83 15.07 -2.56
C VAL A 58 9.62 13.71 -1.88
N SER A 59 8.58 13.59 -1.07
CA SER A 59 8.26 12.35 -0.33
C SER A 59 8.22 11.13 -1.26
N GLY A 60 8.75 10.00 -0.78
CA GLY A 60 8.89 8.74 -1.50
C GLY A 60 10.00 8.70 -2.56
N TYR A 61 10.42 9.84 -3.14
CA TYR A 61 11.47 9.84 -4.17
C TYR A 61 12.87 9.58 -3.59
N SER A 62 13.18 10.08 -2.40
CA SER A 62 14.48 9.83 -1.75
C SER A 62 14.78 8.34 -1.56
N SER A 63 13.74 7.53 -1.38
CA SER A 63 13.83 6.11 -1.09
C SER A 63 13.58 5.21 -2.32
N VAL A 64 12.65 5.59 -3.20
CA VAL A 64 12.28 4.81 -4.41
C VAL A 64 13.07 5.25 -5.66
N GLY A 65 13.41 6.54 -5.76
CA GLY A 65 14.12 7.12 -6.90
C GLY A 65 15.46 6.43 -7.21
N PRO A 66 16.35 6.19 -6.23
CA PRO A 66 17.59 5.45 -6.47
C PRO A 66 17.37 4.02 -6.97
N TRP A 67 16.29 3.36 -6.55
CA TRP A 67 15.94 2.02 -7.06
C TRP A 67 15.51 2.10 -8.53
N LEU A 68 14.69 3.09 -8.88
CA LEU A 68 14.28 3.33 -10.28
C LEU A 68 15.46 3.66 -11.19
N LEU A 69 16.42 4.47 -10.74
CA LEU A 69 17.63 4.78 -11.51
C LEU A 69 18.46 3.53 -11.78
N ARG A 70 18.67 2.67 -10.76
CA ARG A 70 19.35 1.38 -10.95
C ARG A 70 18.58 0.42 -11.86
N LEU A 71 17.24 0.44 -11.81
CA LEU A 71 16.41 -0.34 -12.72
C LEU A 71 16.63 0.13 -14.17
N ILE A 72 16.66 1.44 -14.40
CA ILE A 72 16.93 2.01 -15.73
C ILE A 72 18.30 1.56 -16.23
N GLU A 73 19.35 1.67 -15.41
CA GLU A 73 20.70 1.18 -15.74
C GLU A 73 20.71 -0.32 -16.07
N LYS A 74 19.95 -1.13 -15.30
CA LYS A 74 19.85 -2.58 -15.49
C LYS A 74 19.16 -2.96 -16.80
N LEU A 75 18.08 -2.25 -17.17
CA LEU A 75 17.27 -2.57 -18.36
C LEU A 75 17.92 -2.10 -19.66
N GLY A 76 18.91 -1.22 -19.58
CA GLY A 76 19.64 -0.70 -20.74
C GLY A 76 18.92 0.45 -21.44
N GLU A 77 19.31 0.72 -22.67
CA GLU A 77 18.77 1.85 -23.46
C GLU A 77 17.40 1.57 -24.08
N ASP A 78 16.99 0.29 -24.17
CA ASP A 78 15.66 -0.09 -24.64
C ASP A 78 14.58 0.29 -23.62
N TRP A 79 13.56 0.94 -24.14
CA TRP A 79 12.50 1.57 -23.37
C TRP A 79 11.31 0.68 -23.10
N ALA A 80 11.06 -0.28 -23.99
CA ALA A 80 9.91 -1.14 -23.90
C ALA A 80 9.87 -1.91 -22.55
N PRO A 81 11.00 -2.49 -22.07
CA PRO A 81 11.05 -3.13 -20.76
C PRO A 81 10.66 -2.20 -19.62
N LEU A 82 11.22 -0.99 -19.57
CA LEU A 82 10.95 -0.03 -18.49
C LEU A 82 9.47 0.41 -18.49
N GLN A 83 8.90 0.67 -19.66
CA GLN A 83 7.48 0.99 -19.79
C GLN A 83 6.59 -0.15 -19.28
N ARG A 84 6.94 -1.42 -19.52
CA ARG A 84 6.17 -2.56 -19.00
C ARG A 84 6.29 -2.71 -17.49
N VAL A 85 7.49 -2.58 -16.94
CA VAL A 85 7.69 -2.60 -15.48
C VAL A 85 6.87 -1.49 -14.80
N LEU A 86 6.93 -0.26 -15.32
CA LEU A 86 6.16 0.87 -14.78
C LEU A 86 4.64 0.66 -14.94
N MET A 87 4.20 0.12 -16.07
CA MET A 87 2.79 -0.21 -16.31
C MET A 87 2.28 -1.19 -15.25
N TYR A 88 2.99 -2.31 -15.05
CA TYR A 88 2.62 -3.28 -14.04
C TYR A 88 2.69 -2.71 -12.62
N GLY A 89 3.71 -1.90 -12.32
CA GLY A 89 3.83 -1.22 -11.03
C GLY A 89 2.65 -0.30 -10.74
N VAL A 90 2.17 0.45 -11.72
CA VAL A 90 0.95 1.27 -11.58
C VAL A 90 -0.29 0.40 -11.38
N MET A 91 -0.46 -0.65 -12.17
CA MET A 91 -1.63 -1.54 -12.09
C MET A 91 -1.72 -2.31 -10.77
N LEU A 92 -0.58 -2.67 -10.18
CA LEU A 92 -0.50 -3.47 -8.95
C LEU A 92 -0.38 -2.62 -7.68
N TYR A 93 -0.26 -1.29 -7.80
CA TYR A 93 -0.09 -0.40 -6.66
C TYR A 93 -1.22 -0.57 -5.63
N ASP A 94 -2.47 -0.38 -6.08
CA ASP A 94 -3.65 -0.42 -5.22
C ASP A 94 -3.84 -1.81 -4.59
N TYR A 95 -3.47 -2.86 -5.30
CA TYR A 95 -3.48 -4.23 -4.75
C TYR A 95 -2.53 -4.34 -3.55
N HIS A 96 -1.28 -3.90 -3.69
CA HIS A 96 -0.31 -3.95 -2.60
C HIS A 96 -0.58 -2.94 -1.48
N GLU A 97 -1.24 -1.82 -1.78
CA GLU A 97 -1.68 -0.85 -0.78
C GLU A 97 -2.81 -1.44 0.10
N LYS A 98 -3.76 -2.15 -0.51
CA LYS A 98 -4.91 -2.73 0.20
C LYS A 98 -4.62 -4.06 0.88
N LEU A 99 -3.65 -4.84 0.39
CA LEU A 99 -3.37 -6.18 0.90
C LEU A 99 -3.15 -6.24 2.44
N PRO A 100 -2.39 -5.33 3.07
CA PRO A 100 -2.23 -5.32 4.52
C PRO A 100 -3.55 -5.04 5.27
N LEU A 101 -4.45 -4.27 4.67
CA LEU A 101 -5.75 -3.93 5.27
C LEU A 101 -6.72 -5.10 5.19
N LEU A 102 -6.76 -5.79 4.05
CA LEU A 102 -7.56 -7.01 3.89
C LEU A 102 -7.11 -8.10 4.87
N LYS A 103 -5.80 -8.28 5.02
CA LYS A 103 -5.23 -9.22 6.00
C LYS A 103 -5.60 -8.81 7.43
N LEU A 104 -5.52 -7.51 7.76
CA LEU A 104 -5.94 -7.01 9.07
C LEU A 104 -7.42 -7.30 9.34
N GLU A 105 -8.29 -7.09 8.35
CA GLU A 105 -9.73 -7.38 8.48
C GLU A 105 -9.99 -8.86 8.79
N GLU A 106 -9.41 -9.76 7.98
CA GLU A 106 -9.52 -11.21 8.13
C GLU A 106 -8.99 -11.70 9.48
N ASP A 107 -7.80 -11.24 9.89
CA ASP A 107 -7.17 -11.65 11.14
C ASP A 107 -7.87 -11.04 12.37
N ALA A 108 -8.42 -9.83 12.26
CA ALA A 108 -9.08 -9.13 13.36
C ALA A 108 -10.50 -9.67 13.63
N GLU A 109 -11.23 -10.10 12.60
CA GLU A 109 -12.61 -10.56 12.73
C GLU A 109 -12.82 -11.60 13.85
N PRO A 110 -12.07 -12.72 13.93
CA PRO A 110 -12.28 -13.71 14.98
C PRO A 110 -12.02 -13.15 16.39
N ILE A 111 -11.06 -12.23 16.52
CA ILE A 111 -10.73 -11.58 17.79
C ILE A 111 -11.87 -10.65 18.23
N VAL A 112 -12.37 -9.84 17.30
CA VAL A 112 -13.47 -8.91 17.57
C VAL A 112 -14.74 -9.68 17.90
N ARG A 113 -15.04 -10.73 17.14
CA ARG A 113 -16.19 -11.61 17.38
C ARG A 113 -16.16 -12.20 18.79
N GLU A 114 -15.03 -12.77 19.22
CA GLU A 114 -14.83 -13.31 20.58
C GLU A 114 -15.17 -12.26 21.67
N LEU A 115 -14.73 -11.02 21.50
CA LEU A 115 -14.94 -9.95 22.47
C LEU A 115 -16.37 -9.36 22.45
N THR A 116 -17.07 -9.47 21.32
CA THR A 116 -18.33 -8.73 21.09
C THR A 116 -19.55 -9.61 20.86
N GLU A 117 -19.41 -10.94 21.01
CA GLU A 117 -20.51 -11.90 20.83
C GLU A 117 -21.75 -11.52 21.65
N ARG A 118 -21.57 -11.13 22.92
CA ARG A 118 -22.66 -10.69 23.82
C ARG A 118 -23.44 -9.45 23.34
N TYR A 119 -22.89 -8.71 22.37
CA TYR A 119 -23.47 -7.49 21.82
C TYR A 119 -24.12 -7.69 20.45
N GLY A 120 -24.22 -8.94 19.96
CA GLY A 120 -24.81 -9.25 18.66
C GLY A 120 -23.89 -8.82 17.52
N PHE A 121 -22.66 -9.35 17.50
CA PHE A 121 -21.68 -9.10 16.45
C PHE A 121 -22.24 -9.36 15.05
N ARG A 122 -22.12 -8.37 14.16
CA ARG A 122 -22.58 -8.44 12.75
C ARG A 122 -21.44 -8.45 11.74
N GLY A 123 -20.26 -7.98 12.12
CA GLY A 123 -19.10 -7.99 11.24
C GLY A 123 -18.07 -6.94 11.60
N VAL A 124 -16.94 -7.00 10.90
CA VAL A 124 -15.88 -6.00 10.95
C VAL A 124 -15.57 -5.53 9.53
N GLU A 125 -15.14 -4.29 9.39
CA GLU A 125 -14.76 -3.70 8.10
C GLU A 125 -13.60 -2.73 8.31
N VAL A 126 -12.54 -2.85 7.52
CA VAL A 126 -11.42 -1.90 7.53
C VAL A 126 -11.66 -0.83 6.46
N ARG A 127 -11.78 0.42 6.90
CA ARG A 127 -11.94 1.59 6.04
C ARG A 127 -10.71 2.49 6.10
N THR A 128 -10.35 3.08 4.96
CA THR A 128 -9.29 4.09 4.89
C THR A 128 -9.89 5.42 4.47
N GLU A 129 -9.86 6.40 5.37
CA GLU A 129 -10.34 7.76 5.12
C GLU A 129 -9.21 8.76 5.38
N ARG A 130 -8.80 9.51 4.36
CA ARG A 130 -7.80 10.59 4.48
C ARG A 130 -6.59 10.18 5.35
N GLU A 131 -5.97 9.05 5.00
CA GLU A 131 -4.80 8.47 5.68
C GLU A 131 -5.06 7.86 7.07
N THR A 132 -6.31 7.84 7.54
CA THR A 132 -6.70 7.16 8.78
C THR A 132 -7.29 5.79 8.47
N ILE A 133 -6.70 4.74 9.04
CA ILE A 133 -7.25 3.39 9.02
C ILE A 133 -8.27 3.28 10.16
N THR A 134 -9.49 2.86 9.85
CA THR A 134 -10.57 2.63 10.81
C THR A 134 -11.03 1.19 10.72
N LEU A 135 -10.98 0.46 11.83
CA LEU A 135 -11.63 -0.83 11.99
C LEU A 135 -13.05 -0.58 12.53
N ALA A 136 -14.04 -0.61 11.64
CA ALA A 136 -15.45 -0.47 12.00
C ALA A 136 -15.98 -1.83 12.49
N VAL A 137 -16.55 -1.85 13.68
CA VAL A 137 -17.13 -3.03 14.33
C VAL A 137 -18.63 -2.83 14.41
N ARG A 138 -19.40 -3.68 13.73
CA ARG A 138 -20.87 -3.58 13.68
C ARG A 138 -21.51 -4.47 14.72
N LEU A 139 -22.27 -3.86 15.63
CA LEU A 139 -22.95 -4.53 16.73
C LEU A 139 -24.45 -4.19 16.71
N GLU A 140 -25.31 -5.17 16.92
CA GLU A 140 -26.77 -4.99 16.90
C GLU A 140 -27.32 -4.44 18.21
N SER A 141 -26.78 -4.88 19.35
CA SER A 141 -27.38 -4.62 20.68
C SER A 141 -26.50 -3.77 21.60
N PHE A 142 -25.46 -3.12 21.07
CA PHE A 142 -24.53 -2.34 21.88
C PHE A 142 -25.11 -0.96 22.26
N ARG A 143 -25.28 -0.67 23.54
CA ARG A 143 -25.84 0.60 24.06
C ARG A 143 -24.95 1.32 25.08
N GLU A 144 -23.76 0.79 25.30
CA GLU A 144 -22.80 1.28 26.31
C GLU A 144 -21.87 2.37 25.72
N ASP A 145 -20.99 2.94 26.54
CA ASP A 145 -19.92 3.80 26.06
C ASP A 145 -18.98 2.99 25.14
N PRO A 146 -18.76 3.40 23.87
CA PRO A 146 -17.93 2.64 22.95
C PRO A 146 -16.43 2.71 23.26
N ARG A 147 -15.96 3.70 24.03
CA ARG A 147 -14.52 3.96 24.24
C ARG A 147 -13.78 2.82 24.92
N PRO A 148 -14.28 2.22 26.03
CA PRO A 148 -13.60 1.10 26.67
C PRO A 148 -13.51 -0.13 25.76
N LEU A 149 -14.60 -0.45 25.05
CA LEU A 149 -14.62 -1.59 24.12
C LEU A 149 -13.68 -1.38 22.93
N ALA A 150 -13.66 -0.17 22.36
CA ALA A 150 -12.76 0.17 21.27
C ALA A 150 -11.28 0.04 21.69
N LEU A 151 -10.94 0.45 22.92
CA LEU A 151 -9.60 0.31 23.48
C LEU A 151 -9.24 -1.17 23.68
N GLU A 152 -10.11 -1.96 24.30
CA GLU A 152 -9.89 -3.39 24.54
C GLU A 152 -9.67 -4.16 23.23
N ILE A 153 -10.50 -3.89 22.21
CA ILE A 153 -10.35 -4.47 20.87
C ILE A 153 -8.99 -4.07 20.27
N SER A 154 -8.63 -2.79 20.31
CA SER A 154 -7.36 -2.31 19.76
C SER A 154 -6.15 -2.99 20.41
N GLU A 155 -6.14 -3.08 21.74
CA GLU A 155 -5.06 -3.73 22.49
C GLU A 155 -4.98 -5.22 22.18
N ARG A 156 -6.13 -5.92 22.12
CA ARG A 156 -6.17 -7.35 21.82
C ARG A 156 -5.65 -7.65 20.42
N ILE A 157 -6.06 -6.84 19.43
CA ILE A 157 -5.58 -6.94 18.05
C ILE A 157 -4.07 -6.73 17.98
N LYS A 158 -3.54 -5.65 18.57
CA LYS A 158 -2.10 -5.35 18.56
C LYS A 158 -1.27 -6.43 19.25
N ARG A 159 -1.83 -7.12 20.24
CA ARG A 159 -1.17 -8.23 20.95
C ARG A 159 -1.17 -9.52 20.15
N LYS A 160 -2.26 -9.85 19.46
CA LYS A 160 -2.41 -11.11 18.70
C LYS A 160 -1.87 -11.01 17.26
N ILE A 161 -1.81 -9.80 16.68
CA ILE A 161 -1.41 -9.55 15.29
C ILE A 161 -0.23 -8.55 15.29
N PRO A 162 1.03 -9.03 15.30
CA PRO A 162 2.22 -8.17 15.37
C PRO A 162 2.30 -7.14 14.23
N GLU A 163 1.81 -7.48 13.03
CA GLU A 163 1.76 -6.56 11.89
C GLU A 163 0.79 -5.41 12.11
N ALA A 164 -0.30 -5.63 12.85
CA ALA A 164 -1.25 -4.58 13.21
C ALA A 164 -0.64 -3.55 14.15
N ALA A 165 0.39 -3.91 14.94
CA ALA A 165 1.11 -2.97 15.79
C ALA A 165 1.88 -1.90 14.98
N ARG A 166 2.18 -2.18 13.71
CA ARG A 166 2.83 -1.22 12.80
C ARG A 166 1.83 -0.33 12.07
N LEU A 167 0.55 -0.66 12.12
CA LEU A 167 -0.52 0.10 11.49
C LEU A 167 -1.10 1.08 12.52
N SER A 168 -1.20 2.35 12.13
CA SER A 168 -1.96 3.34 12.91
C SER A 168 -3.43 3.21 12.52
N PHE A 169 -4.19 2.44 13.31
CA PHE A 169 -5.64 2.31 13.12
C PHE A 169 -6.41 2.67 14.39
N ARG A 170 -7.64 3.15 14.20
CA ARG A 170 -8.63 3.35 15.27
C ARG A 170 -9.74 2.32 15.17
N VAL A 171 -10.34 1.96 16.30
CA VAL A 171 -11.53 1.11 16.35
C VAL A 171 -12.75 1.99 16.48
N TRP A 172 -13.79 1.74 15.69
CA TRP A 172 -15.05 2.47 15.71
C TRP A 172 -16.20 1.49 15.88
N ILE A 173 -17.05 1.70 16.89
CA ILE A 173 -18.20 0.84 17.15
C ILE A 173 -19.42 1.44 16.44
N GLU A 174 -19.99 0.70 15.50
CA GLU A 174 -21.21 1.05 14.77
C GLU A 174 -22.40 0.26 15.33
N GLN A 175 -23.51 0.94 15.56
CA GLN A 175 -24.80 0.28 15.73
C GLN A 175 -25.34 -0.10 14.34
N ALA A 176 -25.60 -1.39 14.16
CA ALA A 176 -26.20 -1.94 12.94
C ALA A 176 -27.73 -1.99 13.03
#